data_AF-A0A0K1E995-F1
#
_entry.id   AF-A0A0K1E995-F1
#
_cell.length_a   1.000
_cell.length_b   1.000
_cell.length_c   1.000
_cell.angle_alpha   90.00
_cell.angle_beta   90.00
_cell.angle_gamma   90.00
#
_symmetry.space_group_name_H-M   'P 1'
#
loop_
_entity.id
_entity.type
_entity.pdbx_description
1 polymer ?
#
loop_
_entity_poly.entity_id
_entity_poly.type
_entity_poly.pdbx_seq_one_letter_code
_entity_poly.pdbx_strand_id
1 'polypeptide(L)'
;MAEMKENANSLLFSLDQLMGLERQRQEEEAAAALRRATAEATARAHAEARAREAELARIRAEEERRSLEEQRMREENARLEALKQAEVERARVEVEQRSRMEALLRQQEHERSLAQMAQDQHKKRLQRLLAASTIGGVLVLGASFGVYFGKIKPEAEKEQATQAAALAAQEAEQTRLKQELEQRAGQIASLQDQYQQARSEKERLELQRQIDALTSRQAPSHHGAGPRAVVSKPDAPKKKCDKGDPMCVDF
;
A
#
# COMPACT_ATOMS: atom_id res chain seq x y z
N MET A 1 -4.50 -138.86 -91.32
CA MET A 1 -4.79 -137.43 -91.58
C MET A 1 -5.45 -136.71 -90.38
N ALA A 2 -5.99 -137.41 -89.37
CA ALA A 2 -6.57 -136.79 -88.16
C ALA A 2 -5.53 -136.53 -87.04
N GLU A 3 -4.59 -137.44 -86.81
CA GLU A 3 -3.57 -137.29 -85.74
C GLU A 3 -2.61 -136.12 -85.92
N MET A 4 -2.29 -135.73 -87.17
CA MET A 4 -1.46 -134.53 -87.42
C MET A 4 -2.17 -133.23 -87.02
N LYS A 5 -3.51 -133.20 -87.02
CA LYS A 5 -4.29 -132.02 -86.61
C LYS A 5 -4.38 -131.90 -85.10
N GLU A 6 -4.38 -133.01 -84.38
CA GLU A 6 -4.39 -133.04 -82.91
C GLU A 6 -3.02 -132.65 -82.33
N ASN A 7 -1.93 -133.12 -82.93
CA ASN A 7 -0.56 -132.72 -82.55
C ASN A 7 -0.23 -131.28 -82.93
N ALA A 8 -0.78 -130.78 -84.05
CA ALA A 8 -0.66 -129.36 -84.39
C ALA A 8 -1.45 -128.48 -83.41
N ASN A 9 -2.61 -128.93 -82.91
CA ASN A 9 -3.40 -128.19 -81.92
C ASN A 9 -2.76 -128.17 -80.52
N SER A 10 -2.12 -129.26 -80.07
CA SER A 10 -1.46 -129.29 -78.75
C SER A 10 -0.17 -128.44 -78.70
N LEU A 11 0.60 -128.41 -79.79
CA LEU A 11 1.78 -127.55 -79.91
C LEU A 11 1.43 -126.07 -80.03
N LEU A 12 0.39 -125.72 -80.79
CA LEU A 12 -0.10 -124.35 -80.88
C LEU A 12 -0.65 -123.85 -79.54
N PHE A 13 -1.33 -124.70 -78.77
CA PHE A 13 -1.82 -124.39 -77.42
C PHE A 13 -0.67 -124.16 -76.43
N SER A 14 0.40 -124.98 -76.49
CA SER A 14 1.58 -124.79 -75.65
C SER A 14 2.34 -123.50 -75.98
N LEU A 15 2.39 -123.11 -77.25
CA LEU A 15 3.04 -121.88 -77.68
C LEU A 15 2.21 -120.64 -77.28
N ASP A 16 0.88 -120.70 -77.42
CA ASP A 16 -0.01 -119.61 -77.00
C ASP A 16 0.02 -119.40 -75.47
N GLN A 17 0.12 -120.46 -74.67
CA GLN A 17 0.34 -120.35 -73.22
C GLN A 17 1.69 -119.72 -72.86
N LEU A 18 2.77 -120.09 -73.55
CA LEU A 18 4.09 -119.50 -73.32
C LEU A 18 4.10 -118.01 -73.70
N MET A 19 3.51 -117.66 -74.85
CA MET A 19 3.32 -116.27 -75.28
C MET A 19 2.43 -115.48 -74.30
N GLY A 20 1.42 -116.12 -73.70
CA GLY A 20 0.59 -115.54 -72.64
C GLY A 20 1.38 -115.23 -71.36
N LEU A 21 2.24 -116.15 -70.92
CA LEU A 21 3.11 -115.95 -69.75
C LEU A 21 4.18 -114.88 -70.00
N GLU A 22 4.72 -114.79 -71.21
CA GLU A 22 5.65 -113.72 -71.59
C GLU A 22 4.97 -112.36 -71.63
N ARG A 23 3.75 -112.26 -72.21
CA ARG A 23 2.94 -111.04 -72.16
C ARG A 23 2.63 -110.64 -70.72
N GLN A 24 2.25 -111.59 -69.86
CA GLN A 24 1.98 -111.32 -68.46
C GLN A 24 3.24 -110.81 -67.73
N ARG A 25 4.41 -111.43 -67.95
CA ARG A 25 5.68 -110.92 -67.40
C ARG A 25 6.03 -109.54 -67.92
N GLN A 26 5.82 -109.27 -69.20
CA GLN A 26 6.05 -107.95 -69.79
C GLN A 26 5.10 -106.89 -69.20
N GLU A 27 3.84 -107.23 -68.97
CA GLU A 27 2.87 -106.36 -68.31
C GLU A 27 3.23 -106.11 -66.84
N GLU A 28 3.65 -107.13 -66.11
CA GLU A 28 4.10 -107.02 -64.72
C GLU A 28 5.39 -106.19 -64.60
N GLU A 29 6.36 -106.39 -65.50
CA GLU A 29 7.59 -105.61 -65.57
C GLU A 29 7.32 -104.16 -65.95
N ALA A 30 6.45 -103.92 -66.94
CA ALA A 30 6.02 -102.58 -67.33
C ALA A 30 5.26 -101.87 -66.19
N ALA A 31 4.37 -102.58 -65.49
CA ALA A 31 3.67 -102.04 -64.33
C ALA A 31 4.63 -101.74 -63.16
N ALA A 32 5.63 -102.61 -62.91
CA ALA A 32 6.65 -102.37 -61.90
C ALA A 32 7.56 -101.19 -62.27
N ALA A 33 7.95 -101.06 -63.54
CA ALA A 33 8.72 -99.92 -64.04
C ALA A 33 7.93 -98.61 -63.91
N LEU A 34 6.64 -98.61 -64.25
CA LEU A 34 5.76 -97.45 -64.10
C LEU A 34 5.57 -97.05 -62.62
N ARG A 35 5.41 -98.03 -61.71
CA ARG A 35 5.36 -97.78 -60.26
C ARG A 35 6.65 -97.16 -59.73
N ARG A 36 7.81 -97.65 -60.18
CA ARG A 36 9.11 -97.07 -59.79
C ARG A 36 9.27 -95.64 -60.33
N ALA A 37 8.97 -95.42 -61.60
CA ALA A 37 9.06 -94.10 -62.22
C ALA A 37 8.13 -93.07 -61.54
N THR A 38 6.90 -93.46 -61.20
CA THR A 38 5.95 -92.59 -60.48
C THR A 38 6.36 -92.35 -59.02
N ALA A 39 6.86 -93.37 -58.32
CA ALA A 39 7.41 -93.20 -56.97
C ALA A 39 8.63 -92.27 -56.95
N GLU A 40 9.53 -92.37 -57.93
CA GLU A 40 10.66 -91.44 -58.07
C GLU A 40 10.22 -90.03 -58.44
N ALA A 41 9.26 -89.88 -59.36
CA ALA A 41 8.73 -88.56 -59.73
C ALA A 41 8.05 -87.86 -58.56
N THR A 42 7.23 -88.58 -57.79
CA THR A 42 6.60 -88.04 -56.58
C THR A 42 7.62 -87.73 -55.49
N ALA A 43 8.62 -88.60 -55.28
CA ALA A 43 9.71 -88.34 -54.32
C ALA A 43 10.51 -87.07 -54.69
N ARG A 44 10.82 -86.86 -55.98
CA ARG A 44 11.47 -85.64 -56.46
C ARG A 44 10.60 -84.41 -56.26
N ALA A 45 9.31 -84.48 -56.62
CA ALA A 45 8.36 -83.38 -56.41
C ALA A 45 8.22 -83.00 -54.92
N HIS A 46 8.16 -83.97 -54.01
CA HIS A 46 8.12 -83.72 -52.57
C HIS A 46 9.44 -83.17 -52.02
N ALA A 47 10.59 -83.57 -52.57
CA ALA A 47 11.88 -83.00 -52.20
C ALA A 47 11.99 -81.53 -52.63
N GLU A 48 11.59 -81.21 -53.86
CA GLU A 48 11.56 -79.84 -54.37
C GLU A 48 10.57 -78.95 -53.60
N ALA A 49 9.38 -79.46 -53.27
CA ALA A 49 8.41 -78.73 -52.47
C ALA A 49 8.97 -78.36 -51.09
N ARG A 50 9.60 -79.33 -50.39
CA ARG A 50 10.23 -79.09 -49.09
C ARG A 50 11.41 -78.11 -49.19
N ALA A 51 12.19 -78.17 -50.26
CA ALA A 51 13.27 -77.21 -50.49
C ALA A 51 12.73 -75.78 -50.67
N ARG A 52 11.67 -75.60 -51.48
CA ARG A 52 11.03 -74.29 -51.68
C ARG A 52 10.37 -73.77 -50.39
N GLU A 53 9.70 -74.63 -49.63
CA GLU A 53 9.11 -74.24 -48.35
C GLU A 53 10.18 -73.82 -47.34
N ALA A 54 11.32 -74.51 -47.28
CA ALA A 54 12.44 -74.14 -46.43
C ALA A 54 13.07 -72.79 -46.83
N GLU A 55 13.20 -72.50 -48.12
CA GLU A 55 13.67 -71.21 -48.62
C GLU A 55 12.70 -70.07 -48.29
N LEU A 56 11.40 -70.27 -48.54
CA LEU A 56 10.37 -69.29 -48.20
C LEU A 56 10.30 -69.05 -46.69
N ALA A 57 10.47 -70.08 -45.87
CA ALA A 57 10.52 -69.93 -44.41
C ALA A 57 11.74 -69.10 -43.98
N ARG A 58 12.91 -69.27 -44.62
CA ARG A 58 14.09 -68.44 -44.35
C ARG A 58 13.87 -66.99 -44.73
N ILE A 59 13.31 -66.74 -45.91
CA ILE A 59 13.03 -65.37 -46.38
C ILE A 59 12.05 -64.68 -45.43
N ARG A 60 10.96 -65.35 -45.04
CA ARG A 60 9.99 -64.80 -44.08
C ARG A 60 10.62 -64.50 -42.73
N ALA A 61 11.46 -65.41 -42.21
CA ALA A 61 12.16 -65.17 -40.95
C ALA A 61 13.11 -63.96 -41.03
N GLU A 62 13.80 -63.77 -42.16
CA GLU A 62 14.65 -62.60 -42.37
C GLU A 62 13.84 -61.30 -42.50
N GLU A 63 12.73 -61.32 -43.23
CA GLU A 63 11.82 -60.17 -43.35
C GLU A 63 11.19 -59.79 -42.01
N GLU A 64 10.75 -60.78 -41.22
CA GLU A 64 10.24 -60.55 -39.87
C GLU A 64 11.31 -59.91 -38.98
N ARG A 65 12.55 -60.40 -39.03
CA ARG A 65 13.67 -59.81 -38.29
C ARG A 65 13.93 -58.36 -38.71
N ARG A 66 13.96 -58.07 -40.01
CA ARG A 66 14.12 -56.69 -40.51
C ARG A 66 12.98 -55.79 -40.06
N SER A 67 11.74 -56.28 -40.12
CA SER A 67 10.56 -55.50 -39.69
C SER A 67 10.60 -55.18 -38.20
N LEU A 68 11.05 -56.12 -37.36
CA LEU A 68 11.21 -55.92 -35.92
C LEU A 68 12.34 -54.94 -35.62
N GLU A 69 13.46 -55.02 -36.34
CA GLU A 69 14.57 -54.07 -36.22
C GLU A 69 14.13 -52.65 -36.62
N GLU A 70 13.42 -52.50 -37.73
CA GLU A 70 12.85 -51.21 -38.14
C GLU A 70 11.86 -50.64 -37.11
N GLN A 71 10.99 -51.48 -36.55
CA GLN A 71 10.07 -51.05 -35.50
C GLN A 71 10.82 -50.58 -34.26
N ARG A 72 11.84 -51.31 -33.81
CA ARG A 72 12.69 -50.90 -32.69
C ARG A 72 13.38 -49.57 -32.96
N MET A 73 13.94 -49.38 -34.15
CA MET A 73 14.57 -48.12 -34.54
C MET A 73 13.57 -46.96 -34.55
N ARG A 74 12.34 -47.18 -35.02
CA ARG A 74 11.27 -46.16 -34.98
C ARG A 74 10.87 -45.82 -33.54
N GLU A 75 10.75 -46.82 -32.68
CA GLU A 75 10.44 -46.61 -31.27
C GLU A 75 11.57 -45.87 -30.53
N GLU A 76 12.83 -46.24 -30.77
CA GLU A 76 13.98 -45.55 -30.19
C GLU A 76 14.06 -44.10 -30.67
N ASN A 77 13.87 -43.85 -31.97
CA ASN A 77 13.81 -42.49 -32.51
C ASN A 77 12.66 -41.68 -31.89
N ALA A 78 11.46 -42.26 -31.79
CA ALA A 78 10.32 -41.59 -31.15
C ALA A 78 10.59 -41.28 -29.67
N ARG A 79 11.26 -42.19 -28.93
CA ARG A 79 11.67 -41.94 -27.54
C ARG A 79 12.71 -40.83 -27.43
N LEU A 80 13.69 -40.78 -28.33
CA LEU A 80 14.70 -39.72 -28.37
C LEU A 80 14.07 -38.37 -28.72
N GLU A 81 13.13 -38.34 -29.66
CA GLU A 81 12.39 -37.12 -30.01
C GLU A 81 11.53 -36.64 -28.84
N ALA A 82 10.82 -37.53 -28.16
CA ALA A 82 10.05 -37.20 -26.97
C ALA A 82 10.94 -36.66 -25.84
N LEU A 83 12.13 -37.23 -25.63
CA LEU A 83 13.09 -36.74 -24.66
C LEU A 83 13.60 -35.33 -25.02
N LYS A 84 13.96 -35.10 -26.28
CA LYS A 84 14.38 -33.78 -26.77
C LYS A 84 13.29 -32.74 -26.60
N GLN A 85 12.03 -33.09 -26.90
CA GLN A 85 10.89 -32.19 -26.69
C GLN A 85 10.70 -31.87 -25.21
N ALA A 86 10.76 -32.89 -24.34
CA ALA A 86 10.67 -32.69 -22.89
C ALA A 86 11.80 -31.80 -22.34
N GLU A 87 13.03 -31.93 -22.85
CA GLU A 87 14.15 -31.06 -22.48
C GLU A 87 13.95 -29.61 -22.96
N VAL A 88 13.47 -29.41 -24.18
CA VAL A 88 13.16 -28.08 -24.71
C VAL A 88 12.04 -27.41 -23.91
N GLU A 89 10.99 -28.15 -23.55
CA GLU A 89 9.90 -27.64 -22.72
C GLU A 89 10.38 -27.29 -21.31
N ARG A 90 11.20 -28.14 -20.69
CA ARG A 90 11.83 -27.83 -19.39
C ARG A 90 12.67 -26.56 -19.46
N ALA A 91 13.51 -26.43 -20.50
CA ALA A 91 14.31 -25.22 -20.69
C ALA A 91 13.45 -23.97 -20.87
N ARG A 92 12.33 -24.05 -21.61
CA ARG A 92 11.38 -22.93 -21.75
C ARG A 92 10.75 -22.55 -20.41
N VAL A 93 10.28 -23.54 -19.64
CA VAL A 93 9.68 -23.31 -18.32
C VAL A 93 10.69 -22.68 -17.36
N GLU A 94 11.95 -23.13 -17.36
CA GLU A 94 12.99 -22.54 -16.52
C GLU A 94 13.29 -21.09 -16.91
N VAL A 95 13.35 -20.76 -18.20
CA VAL A 95 13.53 -19.38 -18.67
C VAL A 95 12.35 -18.50 -18.29
N GLU A 96 11.12 -18.99 -18.43
CA GLU A 96 9.92 -18.29 -17.97
C GLU A 96 9.94 -18.05 -16.46
N GLN A 97 10.32 -19.04 -15.66
CA GLN A 97 10.43 -18.88 -14.21
C GLN A 97 11.50 -17.88 -13.83
N ARG A 98 12.68 -17.92 -14.47
CA ARG A 98 13.76 -16.95 -14.24
C ARG A 98 13.32 -15.53 -14.59
N SER A 99 12.70 -15.34 -15.76
CA SER A 99 12.19 -14.01 -16.15
C SER A 99 11.11 -13.48 -15.21
N ARG A 100 10.21 -14.34 -14.70
CA ARG A 100 9.22 -13.97 -13.68
C ARG A 100 9.91 -13.56 -12.36
N MET A 101 10.91 -14.31 -11.91
CA MET A 101 11.67 -13.97 -10.71
C MET A 101 12.43 -12.65 -10.87
N GLU A 102 13.09 -12.42 -12.00
CA GLU A 102 13.76 -11.16 -12.29
C GLU A 102 12.79 -9.98 -12.33
N ALA A 103 11.60 -10.15 -12.91
CA ALA A 103 10.57 -9.11 -12.92
C ALA A 103 10.10 -8.76 -11.50
N LEU A 104 9.88 -9.76 -10.64
CA LEU A 104 9.52 -9.54 -9.24
C LEU A 104 10.63 -8.86 -8.45
N LEU A 105 11.89 -9.24 -8.67
CA LEU A 105 13.04 -8.60 -8.04
C LEU A 105 13.14 -7.11 -8.43
N ARG A 106 12.99 -6.80 -9.73
CA ARG A 106 12.97 -5.40 -10.21
C ARG A 106 11.84 -4.59 -9.57
N GLN A 107 10.66 -5.18 -9.38
CA GLN A 107 9.55 -4.53 -8.70
C GLN A 107 9.89 -4.24 -7.22
N GLN A 108 10.44 -5.21 -6.51
CA GLN A 108 10.85 -5.03 -5.10
C GLN A 108 11.96 -3.98 -4.96
N GLU A 109 12.93 -3.96 -5.87
CA GLU A 109 13.98 -2.92 -5.90
C GLU A 109 13.38 -1.54 -6.13
N HIS A 110 12.41 -1.41 -7.04
CA HIS A 110 11.73 -0.16 -7.29
C HIS A 110 10.96 0.31 -6.05
N GLU A 111 10.19 -0.57 -5.41
CA GLU A 111 9.48 -0.27 -4.16
C GLU A 111 10.42 0.16 -3.04
N ARG A 112 11.57 -0.52 -2.88
CA ARG A 112 12.60 -0.13 -1.90
C ARG A 112 13.17 1.25 -2.19
N SER A 113 13.45 1.55 -3.47
CA SER A 113 13.96 2.87 -3.86
C SER A 113 12.93 3.98 -3.61
N LEU A 114 11.65 3.72 -3.91
CA LEU A 114 10.55 4.65 -3.63
C LEU A 114 10.36 4.85 -2.13
N ALA A 115 10.45 3.80 -1.33
CA ALA A 115 10.36 3.89 0.12
C ALA A 115 11.50 4.71 0.72
N GLN A 116 12.73 4.55 0.23
CA GLN A 116 13.88 5.36 0.65
C GLN A 116 13.68 6.84 0.27
N MET A 117 13.25 7.12 -0.96
CA MET A 117 12.95 8.49 -1.38
C MET A 117 11.82 9.11 -0.56
N ALA A 118 10.76 8.36 -0.25
CA ALA A 118 9.64 8.83 0.56
C ALA A 118 10.09 9.16 2.00
N GLN A 119 10.93 8.33 2.61
CA GLN A 119 11.49 8.59 3.94
C GLN A 119 12.37 9.85 3.94
N ASP A 120 13.22 10.03 2.94
CA ASP A 120 14.08 11.21 2.83
C ASP A 120 13.27 12.49 2.58
N GLN A 121 12.22 12.42 1.76
CA GLN A 121 11.29 13.54 1.57
C GLN A 121 10.55 13.87 2.87
N HIS A 122 10.09 12.88 3.64
CA HIS A 122 9.47 13.09 4.93
C HIS A 122 10.43 13.77 5.92
N LYS A 123 11.67 13.29 6.03
CA LYS A 123 12.70 13.91 6.88
C LYS A 123 12.99 15.35 6.47
N LYS A 124 13.19 15.62 5.18
CA LYS A 124 13.44 16.98 4.66
C LYS A 124 12.23 17.89 4.83
N ARG A 125 11.01 17.38 4.68
CA ARG A 125 9.77 18.14 4.92
C ARG A 125 9.64 18.48 6.40
N LEU A 126 9.90 17.52 7.29
CA LEU A 126 9.85 17.73 8.73
C LEU A 126 10.92 18.74 9.17
N GLN A 127 12.16 18.63 8.68
CA GLN A 127 13.22 19.60 8.96
C GLN A 127 12.87 21.01 8.47
N ARG A 128 12.29 21.15 7.26
CA ARG A 128 11.82 22.45 6.74
C ARG A 128 10.70 23.03 7.59
N LEU A 129 9.74 22.21 8.02
CA LEU A 129 8.61 22.66 8.84
C LEU A 129 9.08 23.04 10.24
N LEU A 130 9.99 22.27 10.83
CA LEU A 130 10.63 22.60 12.10
C LEU A 130 11.41 23.93 11.99
N ALA A 131 12.25 24.09 10.97
CA ALA A 131 12.99 25.32 10.73
C ALA A 131 12.07 26.54 10.49
N ALA A 132 10.99 26.36 9.71
CA ALA A 132 10.00 27.42 9.51
C ALA A 132 9.29 27.77 10.83
N SER A 133 8.97 26.77 11.66
CA SER A 133 8.32 26.99 12.95
C SER A 133 9.21 27.71 13.95
N THR A 134 10.51 27.39 13.98
CA THR A 134 11.46 28.06 14.88
C THR A 134 11.70 29.51 14.45
N ILE A 135 11.91 29.75 13.15
CA ILE A 135 12.05 31.12 12.61
C ILE A 135 10.77 31.93 12.86
N GLY A 136 9.60 31.35 12.56
CA GLY A 136 8.31 32.00 12.81
C GLY A 136 8.09 32.31 14.28
N GLY A 137 8.41 31.38 15.19
CA GLY A 137 8.30 31.58 16.63
C GLY A 137 9.20 32.70 17.15
N VAL A 138 10.46 32.75 16.71
CA VAL A 138 11.40 33.82 17.09
C VAL A 138 10.93 35.17 16.57
N LEU A 139 10.41 35.25 15.34
CA LEU A 139 9.88 36.50 14.79
C LEU A 139 8.65 37.01 15.56
N VAL A 140 7.71 36.13 15.90
CA VAL A 140 6.53 36.50 16.69
C VAL A 140 6.93 36.97 18.09
N LEU A 141 7.82 36.23 18.76
CA LEU A 141 8.33 36.62 20.08
C LEU A 141 9.08 37.95 20.01
N GLY A 142 9.98 38.13 19.06
CA GLY A 142 10.71 39.38 18.85
C GLY A 142 9.79 40.57 18.56
N ALA A 143 8.79 40.39 17.71
CA ALA A 143 7.79 41.42 17.42
C ALA A 143 6.96 41.77 18.67
N SER A 144 6.50 40.77 19.41
CA SER A 144 5.73 41.00 20.64
C SER A 144 6.55 41.74 21.71
N PHE A 145 7.82 41.37 21.89
CA PHE A 145 8.76 42.08 22.76
C PHE A 145 8.99 43.52 22.28
N GLY A 146 9.20 43.73 20.98
CA GLY A 146 9.39 45.05 20.39
C GLY A 146 8.20 45.98 20.61
N VAL A 147 6.96 45.49 20.46
CA VAL A 147 5.75 46.26 20.73
C VAL A 147 5.59 46.57 22.22
N TYR A 148 5.84 45.58 23.08
CA TYR A 148 5.72 45.74 24.53
C TYR A 148 6.68 46.80 25.07
N PHE A 149 7.96 46.72 24.71
CA PHE A 149 8.97 47.69 25.16
C PHE A 149 8.91 49.02 24.41
N GLY A 150 8.51 49.02 23.14
CA GLY A 150 8.48 50.23 22.31
C GLY A 150 7.27 51.13 22.51
N LYS A 151 6.10 50.58 22.85
CA LYS A 151 4.87 51.36 23.03
C LYS A 151 4.20 51.20 24.39
N ILE A 152 4.04 49.98 24.87
CA ILE A 152 3.21 49.71 26.07
C ILE A 152 3.89 50.24 27.33
N LYS A 153 5.19 49.95 27.54
CA LYS A 153 5.93 50.45 28.71
C LYS A 153 6.01 51.99 28.79
N PRO A 154 6.38 52.72 27.72
CA PRO A 154 6.45 54.19 27.80
C PRO A 154 5.09 54.86 27.92
N GLU A 155 4.01 54.26 27.41
CA GLU A 155 2.64 54.78 27.62
C GLU A 155 2.20 54.58 29.08
N ALA A 156 2.46 53.41 29.67
CA ALA A 156 2.18 53.14 31.08
C ALA A 156 2.97 54.06 32.03
N GLU A 157 4.25 54.31 31.74
CA GLU A 157 5.07 55.26 32.53
C GLU A 157 4.55 56.70 32.41
N LYS A 158 4.07 57.11 31.23
CA LYS A 158 3.45 58.43 31.04
C LYS A 158 2.14 58.57 31.82
N GLU A 159 1.28 57.55 31.81
CA GLU A 159 0.03 57.55 32.57
C GLU A 159 0.28 57.56 34.08
N GLN A 160 1.28 56.84 34.57
CA GLN A 160 1.67 56.91 35.98
C GLN A 160 2.25 58.29 36.34
N ALA A 161 3.04 58.89 35.46
CA ALA A 161 3.58 60.23 35.68
C ALA A 161 2.49 61.32 35.69
N THR A 162 1.47 61.22 34.84
CA THR A 162 0.35 62.17 34.84
C THR A 162 -0.53 62.00 36.09
N GLN A 163 -0.77 60.77 36.54
CA GLN A 163 -1.49 60.52 37.79
C GLN A 163 -0.71 61.03 39.01
N ALA A 164 0.59 60.79 39.06
CA ALA A 164 1.45 61.31 40.13
C ALA A 164 1.48 62.85 40.15
N ALA A 165 1.56 63.48 38.98
CA ALA A 165 1.50 64.95 38.86
C ALA A 165 0.13 65.51 39.29
N ALA A 166 -0.97 64.82 38.96
CA ALA A 166 -2.30 65.23 39.38
C ALA A 166 -2.50 65.11 40.90
N LEU A 167 -1.99 64.04 41.53
CA LEU A 167 -2.01 63.88 42.98
C LEU A 167 -1.16 64.96 43.66
N ALA A 168 0.05 65.23 43.16
CA ALA A 168 0.90 66.29 43.68
C ALA A 168 0.25 67.68 43.57
N ALA A 169 -0.48 67.94 42.48
CA ALA A 169 -1.25 69.18 42.32
C ALA A 169 -2.40 69.27 43.33
N GLN A 170 -3.14 68.18 43.55
CA GLN A 170 -4.19 68.14 44.57
C GLN A 170 -3.64 68.32 45.99
N GLU A 171 -2.49 67.73 46.31
CA GLU A 171 -1.82 67.94 47.59
C GLU A 171 -1.36 69.39 47.76
N ALA A 172 -0.85 70.02 46.70
CA ALA A 172 -0.50 71.44 46.69
C ALA A 172 -1.74 72.34 46.90
N GLU A 173 -2.88 72.01 46.29
CA GLU A 173 -4.14 72.73 46.53
C GLU A 173 -4.65 72.54 47.96
N GLN A 174 -4.61 71.31 48.49
CA GLN A 174 -5.02 71.04 49.86
C GLN A 174 -4.13 71.76 50.88
N THR A 175 -2.83 71.81 50.65
CA THR A 175 -1.90 72.54 51.54
C THR A 175 -2.15 74.05 51.48
N ARG A 176 -2.40 74.61 50.29
CA ARG A 176 -2.78 76.02 50.14
C ARG A 176 -4.09 76.36 50.85
N LEU A 177 -5.12 75.51 50.70
CA LEU A 177 -6.40 75.70 51.38
C LEU A 177 -6.26 75.58 52.90
N LYS A 178 -5.45 74.63 53.39
CA LYS A 178 -5.15 74.52 54.83
C LYS A 178 -4.48 75.79 55.37
N GLN A 179 -3.49 76.32 54.66
CA GLN A 179 -2.85 77.59 55.03
C GLN A 179 -3.83 78.76 55.04
N GLU A 180 -4.73 78.84 54.07
CA GLU A 180 -5.75 79.89 54.03
C GLU A 180 -6.75 79.76 55.19
N LEU A 181 -7.16 78.55 55.55
CA LEU A 181 -8.01 78.29 56.72
C LEU A 181 -7.30 78.66 58.03
N GLU A 182 -6.03 78.31 58.19
CA GLU A 182 -5.23 78.69 59.36
C GLU A 182 -5.07 80.21 59.48
N GLN A 183 -4.81 80.91 58.37
CA GLN A 183 -4.74 82.37 58.35
C GLN A 183 -6.07 83.01 58.76
N ARG A 184 -7.20 82.51 58.22
CA ARG A 184 -8.54 82.99 58.59
C ARG A 184 -8.90 82.68 60.05
N ALA A 185 -8.54 81.49 60.55
CA ALA A 185 -8.75 81.13 61.95
C ALA A 185 -7.96 82.05 62.89
N GLY A 186 -6.72 82.41 62.54
CA GLY A 186 -5.93 83.38 63.27
C GLY A 186 -6.56 84.79 63.28
N GLN A 187 -7.16 85.22 62.16
CA GLN A 187 -7.89 86.50 62.10
C GLN A 187 -9.12 86.49 63.02
N ILE A 188 -9.91 85.41 63.01
CA ILE A 188 -11.08 85.29 63.89
C ILE A 188 -10.65 85.29 65.37
N ALA A 189 -9.60 84.55 65.73
CA ALA A 189 -9.08 84.51 67.09
C ALA A 189 -8.63 85.90 67.57
N SER A 190 -7.89 86.64 66.75
CA SER A 190 -7.45 88.00 67.10
C SER A 190 -8.60 89.00 67.20
N LEU A 191 -9.64 88.90 66.36
CA LEU A 191 -10.86 89.70 66.47
C LEU A 191 -11.66 89.33 67.72
N GLN A 192 -11.67 88.06 68.12
CA GLN A 192 -12.35 87.59 69.32
C GLN A 192 -11.64 88.05 70.60
N ASP A 193 -10.30 88.08 70.60
CA ASP A 193 -9.52 88.69 71.69
C ASP A 193 -9.79 90.19 71.80
N GLN A 194 -9.85 90.92 70.66
CA GLN A 194 -10.23 92.34 70.64
C GLN A 194 -11.66 92.56 71.15
N TYR A 195 -12.60 91.67 70.83
CA TYR A 195 -13.98 91.73 71.34
C TYR A 195 -14.02 91.61 72.87
N GLN A 196 -13.22 90.72 73.45
CA GLN A 196 -13.14 90.56 74.91
C GLN A 196 -12.51 91.78 75.60
N GLN A 197 -11.57 92.45 74.94
CA GLN A 197 -10.85 93.61 75.50
C GLN A 197 -11.61 94.95 75.33
N ALA A 198 -12.54 95.05 74.38
CA ALA A 198 -13.31 96.27 74.14
C ALA A 198 -14.21 96.63 75.34
N ARG A 199 -14.12 97.89 75.80
CA ARG A 199 -14.87 98.40 76.98
C ARG A 199 -16.20 99.08 76.62
N SER A 200 -16.42 99.45 75.35
CA SER A 200 -17.65 100.12 74.91
C SER A 200 -18.62 99.13 74.26
N GLU A 201 -19.92 99.29 74.55
CA GLU A 201 -20.97 98.42 73.97
C GLU A 201 -21.10 98.59 72.45
N LYS A 202 -20.78 99.79 71.93
CA LYS A 202 -20.79 100.05 70.48
C LYS A 202 -19.68 99.33 69.74
N GLU A 203 -18.44 99.33 70.25
CA GLU A 203 -17.32 98.61 69.63
C GLU A 203 -17.55 97.09 69.66
N ARG A 204 -18.10 96.56 70.77
CA ARG A 204 -18.46 95.13 70.85
C ARG A 204 -19.44 94.73 69.75
N LEU A 205 -20.47 95.53 69.51
CA LEU A 205 -21.48 95.22 68.50
C LEU A 205 -20.91 95.25 67.07
N GLU A 206 -19.96 96.15 66.80
CA GLU A 206 -19.26 96.24 65.52
C GLU A 206 -18.29 95.07 65.30
N LEU A 207 -17.51 94.69 66.31
CA LEU A 207 -16.63 93.52 66.26
C LEU A 207 -17.42 92.21 66.14
N GLN A 208 -18.57 92.10 66.81
CA GLN A 208 -19.43 90.91 66.70
C GLN A 208 -19.99 90.76 65.28
N ARG A 209 -20.40 91.87 64.63
CA ARG A 209 -20.80 91.84 63.22
C ARG A 209 -19.66 91.44 62.28
N GLN A 210 -18.42 91.85 62.58
CA GLN A 210 -17.25 91.45 61.78
C GLN A 210 -16.92 89.96 61.94
N ILE A 211 -17.01 89.42 63.16
CA ILE A 211 -16.85 87.98 63.41
C ILE A 211 -17.94 87.21 62.68
N ASP A 212 -19.21 87.59 62.82
CA ASP A 212 -20.34 86.93 62.16
C ASP A 212 -20.24 87.00 60.62
N ALA A 213 -19.73 88.10 60.07
CA ALA A 213 -19.50 88.26 58.63
C ALA A 213 -18.37 87.35 58.11
N LEU A 214 -17.30 87.13 58.89
CA LEU A 214 -16.21 86.22 58.54
C LEU A 214 -16.62 84.76 58.72
N THR A 215 -17.38 84.44 59.76
CA THR A 215 -17.91 83.09 60.03
C THR A 215 -18.98 82.68 59.02
N SER A 216 -19.89 83.59 58.63
CA SER A 216 -20.92 83.28 57.61
C SER A 216 -20.34 83.07 56.21
N ARG A 217 -19.21 83.70 55.87
CA ARG A 217 -18.44 83.40 54.65
C ARG A 217 -17.72 82.06 54.67
N GLN A 218 -17.62 81.43 55.85
CA GLN A 218 -16.94 80.15 56.05
C GLN A 218 -17.91 78.96 55.95
N ALA A 219 -19.22 79.19 55.84
CA ALA A 219 -20.19 78.13 55.61
C ALA A 219 -19.92 77.48 54.24
N PRO A 220 -19.53 76.18 54.19
CA PRO A 220 -19.26 75.52 52.94
C PRO A 220 -20.57 75.36 52.17
N SER A 221 -20.67 75.99 51.00
CA SER A 221 -21.65 75.62 49.99
C SER A 221 -21.35 74.20 49.53
N HIS A 222 -22.04 73.23 50.15
CA HIS A 222 -22.18 71.87 49.65
C HIS A 222 -22.90 71.93 48.28
N HIS A 223 -22.15 72.22 47.23
CA HIS A 223 -22.55 71.99 45.85
C HIS A 223 -21.63 70.92 45.27
N GLY A 224 -21.92 69.68 45.64
CA GLY A 224 -21.32 68.48 45.09
C GLY A 224 -22.39 67.61 44.42
N ALA A 225 -22.89 68.04 43.27
CA ALA A 225 -23.62 67.19 42.34
C ALA A 225 -22.99 67.32 40.96
N GLY A 226 -21.78 66.80 40.83
CA GLY A 226 -21.18 66.52 39.51
C GLY A 226 -21.86 65.30 38.88
N PRO A 227 -21.98 65.25 37.55
CA PRO A 227 -22.73 64.20 36.86
C PRO A 227 -22.02 62.84 37.02
N ARG A 228 -22.77 61.84 37.50
CA ARG A 228 -22.35 60.44 37.43
C ARG A 228 -22.21 60.05 35.96
N ALA A 229 -20.99 59.75 35.53
CA ALA A 229 -20.75 59.03 34.31
C ALA A 229 -21.47 57.67 34.38
N VAL A 230 -22.39 57.45 33.45
CA VAL A 230 -23.06 56.17 33.25
C VAL A 230 -22.01 55.17 32.79
N VAL A 231 -21.63 54.24 33.67
CA VAL A 231 -20.86 53.05 33.30
C VAL A 231 -21.82 52.14 32.54
N SER A 232 -21.72 52.17 31.22
CA SER A 232 -22.34 51.18 30.32
C SER A 232 -21.74 49.81 30.64
N LYS A 233 -22.59 48.87 31.10
CA LYS A 233 -22.23 47.44 31.11
C LYS A 233 -21.85 47.02 29.68
N PRO A 234 -20.78 46.25 29.46
CA PRO A 234 -20.56 45.62 28.17
C PRO A 234 -21.64 44.55 27.96
N ASP A 235 -22.33 44.61 26.83
CA ASP A 235 -23.17 43.54 26.33
C ASP A 235 -22.33 42.26 26.21
N ALA A 236 -22.70 41.23 26.95
CA ALA A 236 -22.17 39.89 26.71
C ALA A 236 -22.60 39.44 25.31
N PRO A 237 -21.69 38.94 24.46
CA PRO A 237 -22.07 38.44 23.14
C PRO A 237 -22.98 37.22 23.32
N LYS A 238 -24.21 37.31 22.80
CA LYS A 238 -25.08 36.15 22.60
C LYS A 238 -24.34 35.13 21.74
N LYS A 239 -23.78 34.10 22.38
CA LYS A 239 -23.28 32.91 21.68
C LYS A 239 -24.47 32.23 21.03
N LYS A 240 -24.45 32.13 19.70
CA LYS A 240 -25.26 31.15 18.97
C LYS A 240 -24.71 29.77 19.37
N CYS A 241 -25.47 28.98 20.14
CA CYS A 241 -25.14 27.56 20.28
C CYS A 241 -25.42 26.92 18.91
N ASP A 242 -24.39 26.37 18.26
CA ASP A 242 -24.57 25.58 17.05
C ASP A 242 -25.11 24.19 17.43
N LYS A 243 -25.94 23.62 16.55
CA LYS A 243 -26.70 22.39 16.79
C LYS A 243 -25.74 21.20 16.95
N GLY A 244 -25.48 20.79 18.20
CA GLY A 244 -24.66 19.61 18.53
C GLY A 244 -23.68 19.75 19.69
N ASP A 245 -23.64 20.89 20.39
CA ASP A 245 -22.74 21.08 21.55
C ASP A 245 -23.38 20.55 22.86
N PRO A 246 -22.78 19.55 23.54
CA PRO A 246 -23.35 18.90 24.73
C PRO A 246 -23.30 19.75 26.01
N MET A 247 -22.80 21.00 25.95
CA MET A 247 -22.74 21.91 27.11
C MET A 247 -23.82 23.01 27.09
N CYS A 248 -24.66 23.10 26.06
CA CYS A 248 -25.88 23.93 26.07
C CYS A 248 -27.08 23.01 26.40
N VAL A 249 -27.48 22.93 27.67
CA VAL A 249 -28.70 22.22 28.10
C VAL A 249 -29.90 23.15 27.99
N ASP A 250 -30.80 22.84 27.05
CA ASP A 250 -32.06 23.54 26.85
C ASP A 250 -33.01 23.33 28.05
N PHE A 251 -33.46 24.43 28.65
CA PHE A 251 -34.65 24.51 29.52
C PHE A 251 -35.67 25.45 28.88
#